data_AF-A0A969LIL2-F1
#
_entry.id   AF-A0A969LIL2-F1
#
_cell.length_a   1.000
_cell.length_b   1.000
_cell.length_c   1.000
_cell.angle_alpha   90.00
_cell.angle_beta   90.00
_cell.angle_gamma   90.00
#
_symmetry.space_group_name_H-M   'P 1'
#
loop_
_entity.id
_entity.type
_entity.pdbx_description
1 polymer ?
#
loop_
_entity_poly.entity_id
_entity_poly.type
_entity_poly.pdbx_seq_one_letter_code
_entity_poly.pdbx_strand_id
1 'polypeptide(L)'
;LASVVLRRAYGIAGSAMSNAERYQYRYCWPSGDWGSLPIAGGLEVAYKAELEAAEDPDALLEEIRERLAKVTSPFRSAERFNVEDIIDPRDTRPLLCEFAGLAWRRLGAD
;
A
#
# COMPACT_ATOMS: atom_id res chain seq x y z
N LEU A 1 10.50 14.85 -3.89
CA LEU A 1 9.10 14.71 -3.41
C LEU A 1 9.13 13.88 -2.14
N ALA A 2 8.30 14.22 -1.16
CA ALA A 2 7.99 13.33 -0.06
C ALA A 2 6.51 12.93 -0.13
N SER A 3 6.20 11.66 0.09
CA SER A 3 4.85 11.11 0.05
C SER A 3 4.58 10.27 1.29
N VAL A 4 3.32 10.26 1.74
CA VAL A 4 2.89 9.45 2.88
C VAL A 4 1.65 8.65 2.50
N VAL A 5 1.76 7.32 2.53
CA VAL A 5 0.63 6.43 2.29
C VAL A 5 -0.06 6.13 3.61
N LEU A 6 -1.21 6.78 3.83
CA LEU A 6 -1.95 6.69 5.10
C LEU A 6 -2.83 5.43 5.18
N ARG A 7 -3.48 5.07 4.09
CA ARG A 7 -4.46 3.98 4.02
C ARG A 7 -4.54 3.41 2.60
N ARG A 8 -5.65 3.64 1.90
CA ARG A 8 -5.95 3.05 0.58
C ARG A 8 -5.17 3.74 -0.54
N ALA A 9 -4.39 2.98 -1.30
CA ALA A 9 -3.70 3.46 -2.51
C ALA A 9 -3.72 2.39 -3.60
N TYR A 10 -4.63 2.54 -4.57
CA TYR A 10 -4.92 1.50 -5.55
C TYR A 10 -4.85 1.98 -7.00
N GLY A 11 -4.38 1.08 -7.87
CA GLY A 11 -4.35 1.26 -9.31
C GLY A 11 -3.67 2.56 -9.74
N ILE A 12 -4.21 3.17 -10.80
CA ILE A 12 -3.67 4.42 -11.36
C ILE A 12 -3.72 5.56 -10.34
N ALA A 13 -4.77 5.64 -9.52
CA ALA A 13 -4.88 6.70 -8.51
C ALA A 13 -3.74 6.62 -7.48
N GLY A 14 -3.38 5.41 -7.02
CA GLY A 14 -2.24 5.20 -6.14
C GLY A 14 -0.91 5.61 -6.80
N SER A 15 -0.65 5.11 -8.01
CA SER A 15 0.58 5.39 -8.75
C SER A 15 0.70 6.85 -9.22
N ALA A 16 -0.41 7.55 -9.44
CA ALA A 16 -0.43 8.96 -9.83
C ALA A 16 0.02 9.89 -8.70
N MET A 17 -0.20 9.50 -7.44
CA MET A 17 0.24 10.30 -6.28
C MET A 17 1.76 10.27 -6.11
N SER A 18 2.40 9.16 -6.48
CA SER A 18 3.82 8.92 -6.28
C SER A 18 4.29 7.74 -7.12
N ASN A 19 5.33 7.95 -7.94
CA ASN A 19 5.92 6.88 -8.75
C ASN A 19 6.49 5.77 -7.84
N ALA A 20 6.05 4.52 -7.98
CA ALA A 20 6.50 3.42 -7.11
C ALA A 20 7.89 2.85 -7.45
N GLU A 21 8.41 3.11 -8.66
CA GLU A 21 9.64 2.50 -9.18
C GLU A 21 10.89 3.36 -8.95
N ARG A 22 10.71 4.66 -8.66
CA ARG A 22 11.81 5.56 -8.31
C ARG A 22 11.83 5.80 -6.82
N TYR A 23 13.04 5.69 -6.26
CA TYR A 23 13.30 6.11 -4.89
C TYR A 23 12.81 7.54 -4.65
N GLN A 24 12.10 7.70 -3.54
CA GLN A 24 11.73 8.99 -2.98
C GLN A 24 11.56 8.87 -1.47
N TYR A 25 11.41 10.01 -0.79
CA TYR A 25 11.04 10.03 0.63
C TYR A 25 9.58 9.58 0.79
N ARG A 26 9.35 8.28 0.75
CA ARG A 26 8.03 7.67 0.90
C ARG A 26 7.96 7.01 2.27
N TYR A 27 6.96 7.39 3.04
CA TYR A 27 6.63 6.73 4.28
C TYR A 27 5.25 6.08 4.18
N CYS A 28 5.08 4.93 4.77
CA CYS A 28 3.81 4.22 4.79
C CYS A 28 3.36 4.00 6.23
N TRP A 29 2.07 4.15 6.50
CA TRP A 29 1.52 3.79 7.81
C TRP A 29 1.21 2.29 7.89
N PRO A 30 1.18 1.69 9.09
CA PRO A 30 0.75 0.30 9.30
C PRO A 30 -0.70 0.04 8.85
N SER A 31 -1.52 1.08 8.76
CA SER A 31 -2.88 1.04 8.22
C SER A 31 -2.96 1.02 6.69
N GLY A 32 -1.80 0.99 6.03
CA GLY A 32 -1.68 0.97 4.58
C GLY A 32 -2.35 -0.24 3.93
N ASP A 33 -3.03 0.03 2.82
CA ASP A 33 -3.78 -0.96 2.05
C ASP A 33 -3.65 -0.60 0.55
N TRP A 34 -2.77 -1.29 -0.17
CA TRP A 34 -2.39 -0.88 -1.52
C TRP A 34 -2.19 -2.07 -2.46
N GLY A 35 -2.23 -1.76 -3.76
CA GLY A 35 -1.98 -2.72 -4.81
C GLY A 35 -2.64 -2.31 -6.13
N SER A 36 -2.69 -3.26 -7.06
CA SER A 36 -3.36 -3.03 -8.34
C SER A 36 -4.88 -2.87 -8.17
N LEU A 37 -5.50 -3.75 -7.38
CA LEU A 37 -6.95 -3.80 -7.16
C LEU A 37 -7.29 -4.11 -5.70
N PRO A 38 -8.35 -3.49 -5.13
CA PRO A 38 -8.87 -3.86 -3.82
C PRO A 38 -9.43 -5.28 -3.83
N ILE A 39 -9.01 -6.11 -2.89
CA ILE A 39 -9.48 -7.51 -2.78
C ILE A 39 -10.99 -7.57 -2.55
N ALA A 40 -11.53 -6.76 -1.65
CA ALA A 40 -12.95 -6.79 -1.29
C ALA A 40 -13.90 -6.48 -2.45
N GLY A 41 -13.46 -5.76 -3.48
CA GLY A 41 -14.31 -5.38 -4.63
C GLY A 41 -14.08 -6.20 -5.90
N GLY A 42 -12.94 -6.92 -5.99
CA GLY A 42 -12.58 -7.69 -7.18
C GLY A 42 -12.69 -9.20 -7.03
N LEU A 43 -12.90 -9.70 -5.80
CA LEU A 43 -12.76 -11.13 -5.52
C LEU A 43 -13.83 -11.99 -6.20
N GLU A 44 -15.10 -11.62 -6.02
CA GLU A 44 -16.24 -12.35 -6.58
C GLU A 44 -16.20 -12.36 -8.11
N VAL A 45 -15.65 -11.30 -8.72
CA VAL A 45 -15.44 -11.23 -10.17
C VAL A 45 -14.26 -12.10 -10.60
N ALA A 46 -13.13 -12.03 -9.90
CA ALA A 46 -11.93 -12.78 -10.23
C ALA A 46 -12.11 -14.29 -10.07
N TYR A 47 -12.90 -14.71 -9.08
CA TYR A 47 -13.16 -16.11 -8.75
C TYR A 47 -14.55 -16.57 -9.19
N LYS A 48 -15.26 -15.79 -10.04
CA LYS A 48 -16.64 -16.07 -10.44
C LYS A 48 -16.86 -17.50 -10.92
N ALA A 49 -16.02 -17.97 -11.83
CA ALA A 49 -16.15 -19.32 -12.40
C ALA A 49 -15.91 -20.43 -11.37
N GLU A 50 -15.01 -20.21 -10.40
CA GLU A 50 -14.74 -21.16 -9.32
C GLU A 50 -15.89 -21.19 -8.31
N LEU A 51 -16.44 -20.02 -7.97
CA LEU A 51 -17.58 -19.88 -7.07
C LEU A 51 -18.85 -20.49 -7.67
N GLU A 52 -19.10 -20.31 -8.97
CA GLU A 52 -20.25 -20.92 -9.67
C GLU A 52 -20.14 -22.45 -9.79
N ALA A 53 -18.93 -23.00 -9.78
CA ALA A 53 -18.68 -24.43 -9.85
C ALA A 53 -18.58 -25.11 -8.47
N ALA A 54 -18.54 -24.34 -7.39
CA ALA A 54 -18.37 -24.84 -6.03
C ALA A 54 -19.68 -25.41 -5.46
N GLU A 55 -19.56 -26.47 -4.66
CA GLU A 55 -20.69 -27.07 -3.95
C GLU A 55 -21.19 -26.16 -2.80
N ASP A 56 -20.26 -25.43 -2.18
CA ASP A 56 -20.53 -24.37 -1.20
C ASP A 56 -19.75 -23.09 -1.58
N PRO A 57 -20.36 -22.20 -2.38
CA PRO A 57 -19.71 -20.97 -2.83
C PRO A 57 -19.36 -20.01 -1.69
N ASP A 58 -20.14 -19.98 -0.61
CA ASP A 58 -19.93 -19.09 0.52
C ASP A 58 -18.71 -19.54 1.34
N ALA A 59 -18.59 -20.85 1.59
CA ALA A 59 -17.42 -21.42 2.26
C ALA A 59 -16.13 -21.20 1.44
N LEU A 60 -16.18 -21.42 0.12
CA LEU A 60 -15.03 -21.17 -0.76
C LEU A 60 -14.66 -19.68 -0.78
N LEU A 61 -15.65 -18.79 -0.83
CA LEU A 61 -15.40 -17.36 -0.80
C LEU A 61 -14.67 -16.94 0.47
N GLU A 62 -15.06 -17.45 1.64
CA GLU A 62 -14.37 -17.14 2.89
C GLU A 62 -12.97 -17.74 2.97
N GLU A 63 -12.77 -18.97 2.48
CA GLU A 63 -11.42 -19.55 2.38
C GLU A 63 -10.49 -18.65 1.55
N ILE A 64 -10.98 -18.17 0.40
CA ILE A 64 -10.24 -17.27 -0.48
C ILE A 64 -9.96 -15.94 0.25
N ARG A 65 -10.94 -15.36 0.94
CA ARG A 65 -10.78 -14.12 1.71
C ARG A 65 -9.70 -14.26 2.78
N GLU A 66 -9.74 -15.32 3.59
CA GLU A 66 -8.73 -15.58 4.61
C GLU A 66 -7.33 -15.77 4.02
N ARG A 67 -7.23 -16.52 2.91
CA ARG A 67 -5.96 -16.73 2.21
C ARG A 67 -5.38 -15.41 1.72
N LEU A 68 -6.21 -14.53 1.16
CA LEU A 68 -5.76 -13.24 0.64
C LEU A 68 -5.45 -12.23 1.75
N ALA A 69 -6.18 -12.24 2.86
CA ALA A 69 -5.88 -11.40 4.02
C ALA A 69 -4.46 -11.65 4.58
N LYS A 70 -3.91 -12.86 4.41
CA LYS A 70 -2.53 -13.19 4.82
C LYS A 70 -1.46 -12.54 3.93
N VAL A 71 -1.80 -12.10 2.72
CA VAL A 71 -0.84 -11.52 1.77
C VAL A 71 -0.98 -10.00 1.59
N THR A 72 -2.01 -9.38 2.17
CA THR A 72 -2.26 -7.92 2.07
C THR A 72 -1.48 -7.08 3.06
N SER A 73 -0.82 -7.71 4.04
CA SER A 73 -0.11 -6.96 5.08
C SER A 73 0.92 -5.98 4.49
N PRO A 74 0.87 -4.68 4.85
CA PRO A 74 1.83 -3.69 4.35
C PRO A 74 3.28 -4.03 4.72
N PHE A 75 3.48 -4.72 5.84
CA PHE A 75 4.79 -5.18 6.29
C PHE A 75 5.47 -6.13 5.30
N ARG A 76 4.69 -6.98 4.61
CA ARG A 76 5.24 -7.87 3.57
C ARG A 76 5.81 -7.09 2.39
N SER A 77 5.24 -5.93 2.08
CA SER A 77 5.77 -5.05 1.04
C SER A 77 7.10 -4.43 1.49
N ALA A 78 7.21 -4.05 2.76
CA ALA A 78 8.44 -3.50 3.33
C ALA A 78 9.57 -4.54 3.42
N GLU A 79 9.27 -5.78 3.84
CA GLU A 79 10.21 -6.92 3.84
C GLU A 79 10.79 -7.23 2.46
N ARG A 80 10.07 -6.87 1.41
CA ARG A 80 10.48 -7.04 0.01
C ARG A 80 11.05 -5.78 -0.62
N PHE A 81 11.21 -4.70 0.14
CA PHE A 81 11.66 -3.39 -0.33
C PHE A 81 10.79 -2.78 -1.44
N ASN A 82 9.49 -3.12 -1.47
CA ASN A 82 8.52 -2.47 -2.38
C ASN A 82 8.07 -1.10 -1.87
N VAL A 83 8.32 -0.80 -0.58
CA VAL A 83 8.14 0.51 0.03
C VAL A 83 9.37 0.79 0.89
N GLU A 84 9.72 2.06 1.02
CA GLU A 84 10.95 2.48 1.68
C GLU A 84 10.91 2.31 3.20
N ASP A 85 9.78 2.62 3.86
CA ASP A 85 9.65 2.45 5.31
C ASP A 85 8.18 2.37 5.78
N ILE A 86 7.93 1.62 6.86
CA ILE A 86 6.67 1.64 7.62
C ILE A 86 6.91 2.36 8.94
N ILE A 87 6.26 3.52 9.12
CA ILE A 87 6.51 4.40 10.28
C ILE A 87 5.34 4.42 11.26
N ASP A 88 5.61 4.76 12.52
CA ASP A 88 4.53 5.16 13.42
C ASP A 88 3.86 6.44 12.88
N PRO A 89 2.51 6.51 12.80
CA PRO A 89 1.81 7.70 12.35
C PRO A 89 2.26 9.00 13.06
N ARG A 90 2.65 8.92 14.33
CA ARG A 90 3.12 10.07 15.14
C ARG A 90 4.45 10.64 14.66
N ASP A 91 5.28 9.82 14.01
CA ASP A 91 6.61 10.21 13.51
C ASP A 91 6.54 10.89 12.13
N THR A 92 5.37 10.92 11.49
CA THR A 92 5.18 11.53 10.18
C THR A 92 5.68 12.99 10.14
N ARG A 93 5.33 13.79 11.16
CA ARG A 93 5.72 15.20 11.20
C ARG A 93 7.24 15.39 11.30
N PRO A 94 7.95 14.85 12.31
CA PRO A 94 9.40 15.05 12.42
C PRO A 94 10.15 14.57 11.18
N LEU A 95 9.76 13.43 10.59
CA LEU A 95 10.37 12.91 9.36
C LEU A 95 10.16 13.83 8.15
N LEU A 96 8.95 14.37 7.95
CA LEU A 96 8.69 15.32 6.87
C LEU A 96 9.42 16.66 7.07
N CYS A 97 9.58 17.11 8.32
CA CYS A 97 10.39 18.29 8.63
C CYS A 97 11.88 18.07 8.33
N GLU A 98 12.41 16.89 8.63
CA GLU A 98 13.77 16.50 8.25
C GLU A 98 13.95 16.55 6.73
N PHE A 99 13.04 15.91 5.97
CA PHE A 99 13.02 15.98 4.52
C PHE A 99 12.99 17.43 4.01
N ALA A 100 12.12 18.27 4.58
CA ALA A 100 12.02 19.68 4.18
C ALA A 100 13.35 20.43 4.41
N GLY A 101 14.02 20.19 5.54
CA GLY A 101 15.33 20.76 5.83
C GLY A 101 16.43 20.27 4.87
N LEU A 102 16.43 18.98 4.53
CA LEU A 102 17.34 18.41 3.53
C LEU A 102 17.11 18.99 2.13
N ALA A 103 15.84 19.09 1.73
CA ALA A 103 15.45 19.66 0.44
C ALA A 103 15.82 21.15 0.35
N TRP A 104 15.59 21.92 1.43
CA TRP A 104 15.95 23.33 1.49
C TRP A 104 17.44 23.57 1.29
N ARG A 105 18.29 22.84 2.03
CA ARG A 105 19.76 22.91 1.86
C ARG A 105 20.20 22.60 0.44
N ARG A 106 19.54 21.65 -0.23
CA ARG A 106 19.88 21.28 -1.60
C ARG A 106 19.55 22.37 -2.63
N LEU A 107 18.57 23.24 -2.32
CA LEU A 107 18.16 24.34 -3.18
C LEU A 107 19.07 25.58 -3.08
N GLY A 108 20.07 25.56 -2.18
CA GLY A 108 21.04 26.67 -2.05
C GLY A 108 20.46 27.92 -1.38
N ALA A 109 19.37 27.76 -0.64
CA ALA A 109 18.87 28.82 0.22
C ALA A 109 19.56 28.68 1.59
N ASP A 110 20.55 29.52 1.82
CA ASP A 110 21.23 29.67 3.11
C ASP A 110 20.26 30.14 4.21
#